data_AF-U2YXH6-F1
#
_entry.id   AF-U2YXH6-F1
#
_cell.length_a   1.000
_cell.length_b   1.000
_cell.length_c   1.000
_cell.angle_alpha   90.00
_cell.angle_beta   90.00
_cell.angle_gamma   90.00
#
_symmetry.space_group_name_H-M   'P 1'
#
loop_
_entity.id
_entity.type
_entity.pdbx_description
1 polymer ?
#
loop_
_entity_poly.entity_id
_entity_poly.type
_entity_poly.pdbx_seq_one_letter_code
_entity_poly.pdbx_strand_id
1 'polypeptide(L)'
;MNTEKLTAGWSFRTSAPGFDVDDELTVYVTASDGDVLARVGDTALTVHGAPAGVTEGTKIAVRVSDFDASTHTGDVEYLRTVGESTY
;
A
#
# COMPACT_ATOMS: atom_id res chain seq x y z
N MET A 1 -7.46 26.46 -6.84
CA MET A 1 -7.31 25.21 -7.62
C MET A 1 -7.83 24.09 -6.73
N ASN A 2 -8.83 23.34 -7.19
CA ASN A 2 -9.53 22.33 -6.41
C ASN A 2 -8.71 21.04 -6.38
N THR A 3 -8.24 20.60 -5.21
CA THR A 3 -7.59 19.31 -4.99
C THR A 3 -8.64 18.22 -4.77
N GLU A 4 -9.57 18.11 -5.70
CA GLU A 4 -10.54 17.02 -5.76
C GLU A 4 -9.94 15.93 -6.65
N LYS A 5 -8.98 15.15 -6.12
CA LYS A 5 -8.56 13.89 -6.76
C LYS A 5 -8.73 12.74 -5.77
N LEU A 6 -9.99 12.52 -5.40
CA LEU A 6 -10.44 11.24 -4.88
C LEU A 6 -10.58 10.26 -6.06
N THR A 7 -9.50 9.60 -6.46
CA THR A 7 -9.49 8.46 -7.40
C THR A 7 -8.07 7.86 -7.38
N ALA A 8 -7.85 6.63 -6.95
CA ALA A 8 -8.34 5.47 -7.68
C ALA A 8 -8.39 4.19 -6.82
N GLY A 9 -9.57 3.90 -6.29
CA GLY A 9 -10.05 2.54 -6.42
C GLY A 9 -10.14 2.22 -7.91
N TRP A 10 -9.30 1.31 -8.39
CA TRP A 10 -9.51 0.58 -9.65
C TRP A 10 -9.55 1.41 -10.94
N SER A 11 -8.40 1.85 -11.43
CA SER A 11 -8.09 1.88 -12.88
C SER A 11 -6.74 2.51 -13.05
N PHE A 12 -5.70 1.72 -13.28
CA PHE A 12 -4.75 2.00 -14.35
C PHE A 12 -4.04 0.69 -14.66
N ARG A 13 -4.17 0.21 -15.90
CA ARG A 13 -3.32 -0.83 -16.52
C ARG A 13 -1.89 -0.30 -16.72
N THR A 14 -1.37 0.47 -15.77
CA THR A 14 -0.02 1.00 -15.78
C THR A 14 0.78 0.10 -14.85
N SER A 15 1.78 -0.60 -15.38
CA SER A 15 2.63 -1.53 -14.61
C SER A 15 3.33 -0.88 -13.40
N ALA A 16 3.40 0.45 -13.36
CA ALA A 16 3.95 1.22 -12.25
C ALA A 16 3.11 2.48 -11.94
N PRO A 17 2.09 2.39 -11.07
CA PRO A 17 1.40 3.57 -10.56
C PRO A 17 2.36 4.43 -9.72
N GLY A 18 2.33 5.75 -9.91
CA GLY A 18 2.97 6.70 -9.02
C GLY A 18 2.00 7.15 -7.94
N PHE A 19 2.47 7.29 -6.70
CA PHE A 19 1.66 7.69 -5.56
C PHE A 19 2.09 9.05 -5.01
N ASP A 20 1.11 9.83 -4.54
CA ASP A 20 1.34 11.08 -3.82
C ASP A 20 1.40 10.81 -2.31
N VAL A 21 2.08 11.68 -1.56
CA VAL A 21 2.03 11.65 -0.09
C VAL A 21 0.59 11.91 0.38
N ASP A 22 0.18 11.21 1.44
CA ASP A 22 -1.19 11.18 1.98
C ASP A 22 -2.19 10.33 1.18
N ASP A 23 -1.78 9.73 0.05
CA ASP A 23 -2.66 8.88 -0.75
C ASP A 23 -2.99 7.56 -0.02
N GLU A 24 -4.28 7.24 0.08
CA GLU A 24 -4.75 6.00 0.70
C GLU A 24 -4.93 4.91 -0.37
N LEU A 25 -4.25 3.79 -0.17
CA LEU A 25 -4.27 2.69 -1.12
C LEU A 25 -4.38 1.34 -0.40
N THR A 26 -4.92 0.36 -1.12
CA THR A 26 -5.12 -0.98 -0.58
C THR A 26 -4.10 -1.93 -1.17
N VAL A 27 -3.30 -2.56 -0.30
CA VAL A 27 -2.19 -3.44 -0.67
C VAL A 27 -2.38 -4.84 -0.14
N TYR A 28 -1.68 -5.78 -0.77
CA TYR A 28 -1.52 -7.12 -0.24
C TYR A 28 -0.16 -7.26 0.42
N VAL A 29 -0.17 -7.81 1.63
CA VAL A 29 1.03 -8.11 2.39
C VAL A 29 1.70 -9.30 1.73
N THR A 30 2.96 -9.12 1.34
CA THR A 30 3.77 -10.15 0.69
C THR A 30 4.85 -10.71 1.60
N ALA A 31 5.20 -10.00 2.67
CA ALA A 31 6.07 -10.52 3.73
C ALA A 31 5.73 -9.84 5.05
N SER A 32 5.86 -10.57 6.15
CA SER A 32 5.64 -10.08 7.50
C SER A 32 6.68 -10.59 8.51
N ASP A 33 7.82 -11.11 8.02
CA ASP A 33 8.93 -11.60 8.87
C ASP A 33 9.87 -10.43 9.21
N GLY A 34 9.55 -9.70 10.29
CA GLY A 34 10.26 -8.50 10.71
C GLY A 34 9.55 -7.21 10.26
N ASP A 35 9.92 -6.70 9.09
CA ASP A 35 9.25 -5.54 8.48
C ASP A 35 8.10 -6.01 7.59
N VAL A 36 6.94 -5.38 7.72
CA VAL A 36 5.78 -5.71 6.89
C VAL A 36 5.98 -5.10 5.52
N LEU A 37 6.15 -5.95 4.51
CA LEU A 37 6.30 -5.54 3.11
C LEU A 37 5.02 -5.85 2.35
N ALA A 38 4.54 -4.84 1.66
CA ALA A 38 3.40 -4.94 0.78
C ALA A 38 3.76 -4.56 -0.65
N ARG A 39 3.05 -5.13 -1.61
CA ARG A 39 3.28 -4.85 -3.04
C ARG A 39 2.00 -4.44 -3.75
N VAL A 40 2.17 -3.51 -4.69
CA VAL A 40 1.14 -3.08 -5.64
C VAL A 40 1.71 -3.16 -7.05
N GLY A 41 1.30 -4.18 -7.81
CA GLY A 41 1.95 -4.48 -9.08
C GLY A 41 3.43 -4.81 -8.87
N ASP A 42 4.32 -4.03 -9.48
CA ASP A 42 5.78 -4.14 -9.32
C ASP A 42 6.35 -3.25 -8.20
N THR A 43 5.54 -2.36 -7.62
CA THR A 43 5.99 -1.41 -6.59
C THR A 43 6.10 -2.10 -5.23
N ALA A 44 7.23 -1.89 -4.55
CA ALA A 44 7.45 -2.37 -3.19
C ALA A 44 7.21 -1.27 -2.16
N LEU A 45 6.35 -1.53 -1.18
CA LEU A 45 5.98 -0.58 -0.15
C LEU A 45 6.28 -1.15 1.23
N THR A 46 7.02 -0.40 2.03
CA THR A 46 7.35 -0.75 3.42
C THR A 46 6.25 -0.21 4.33
N VAL A 47 5.58 -1.10 5.06
CA VAL A 47 4.46 -0.76 5.92
C VAL A 47 4.94 -0.55 7.35
N HIS A 48 4.83 0.67 7.83
CA HIS A 48 5.14 1.05 9.20
C HIS A 48 3.90 0.94 10.09
N GLY A 49 4.09 0.51 11.34
CA GLY A 49 3.02 0.45 12.34
C GLY A 49 2.00 -0.68 12.15
N ALA A 50 2.27 -1.64 11.27
CA ALA A 50 1.41 -2.80 11.10
C ALA A 50 1.40 -3.68 12.37
N PRO A 51 0.23 -4.10 12.87
CA PRO A 51 0.15 -4.99 14.02
C PRO A 51 0.57 -6.41 13.64
N ALA A 52 1.06 -7.19 14.62
CA ALA A 52 1.51 -8.58 14.42
C ALA A 52 0.43 -9.55 13.91
N GLY A 53 -0.84 -9.13 13.84
CA GLY A 53 -1.93 -9.90 13.21
C GLY A 53 -1.96 -9.80 11.69
N VAL A 54 -1.13 -8.95 11.08
CA VAL A 54 -1.02 -8.81 9.63
C VAL A 54 -0.08 -9.89 9.10
N THR A 55 -0.63 -10.88 8.41
CA THR A 55 0.13 -11.98 7.80
C THR A 55 0.19 -11.84 6.28
N GLU A 56 1.11 -12.58 5.67
CA GLU A 56 1.19 -12.75 4.21
C GLU A 56 -0.18 -13.13 3.61
N GLY A 57 -0.54 -12.48 2.50
CA GLY A 57 -1.83 -12.66 1.84
C GLY A 57 -2.99 -11.83 2.44
N THR A 58 -2.76 -11.12 3.55
CA THR A 58 -3.75 -10.20 4.12
C THR A 58 -3.86 -8.93 3.29
N LYS A 59 -5.09 -8.44 3.10
CA LYS A 59 -5.35 -7.16 2.45
C LYS A 59 -5.48 -6.06 3.48
N ILE A 60 -4.63 -5.05 3.39
CA ILE A 60 -4.60 -3.91 4.30
C ILE A 60 -4.72 -2.60 3.52
N ALA A 61 -5.31 -1.59 4.15
CA ALA A 61 -5.30 -0.20 3.71
C ALA A 61 -4.13 0.50 4.39
N VAL A 62 -3.40 1.25 3.58
CA VAL A 62 -2.22 1.99 4.00
C VAL A 62 -2.29 3.39 3.42
N ARG A 63 -1.58 4.32 4.06
CA ARG A 63 -1.40 5.68 3.57
C ARG A 63 0.03 5.89 3.15
N VAL A 64 0.27 6.53 2.01
CA VAL A 64 1.63 6.86 1.58
C VAL A 64 2.19 7.98 2.42
N SER A 65 3.32 7.72 3.05
CA SER A 65 4.09 8.71 3.79
C SER A 65 5.20 9.28 2.91
N ASP A 66 5.84 8.43 2.10
CA ASP A 66 6.87 8.80 1.15
C ASP A 66 6.87 7.84 -0.05
N PHE A 67 7.19 8.34 -1.25
CA PHE A 67 7.26 7.50 -2.45
C PHE A 67 8.33 7.99 -3.42
N ASP A 68 9.25 7.08 -3.77
CA ASP A 68 10.24 7.30 -4.80
C ASP A 68 9.81 6.62 -6.11
N ALA A 69 9.40 7.45 -7.07
CA ALA A 69 8.98 7.00 -8.39
C ALA A 69 10.14 6.51 -9.29
N SER A 70 11.39 6.81 -8.94
CA SER A 70 12.57 6.36 -9.71
C SER A 70 12.93 4.91 -9.37
N THR A 71 12.78 4.52 -8.10
CA THR A 71 13.03 3.14 -7.63
C THR A 71 11.77 2.29 -7.49
N HIS A 72 10.58 2.88 -7.66
CA HIS A 72 9.30 2.23 -7.39
C HIS A 72 9.23 1.64 -5.97
N THR A 73 9.74 2.41 -5.01
CA THR A 73 9.73 2.08 -3.59
C THR A 73 9.07 3.19 -2.79
N GLY A 74 8.35 2.85 -1.74
CA GLY A 74 7.77 3.85 -0.85
C GLY A 74 7.55 3.36 0.56
N ASP A 75 7.39 4.31 1.46
CA ASP A 75 7.04 4.10 2.85
C ASP A 75 5.58 4.44 3.06
N VAL A 76 4.86 3.51 3.66
CA VAL A 76 3.43 3.64 3.90
C VAL A 76 3.10 3.34 5.36
N GLU A 77 2.09 4.00 5.89
CA GLU A 77 1.60 3.81 7.23
C GLU A 77 0.38 2.89 7.23
N TYR A 78 0.37 1.90 8.12
CA TYR A 78 -0.79 1.04 8.30
C TYR A 78 -2.00 1.84 8.80
N LEU A 79 -3.12 1.73 8.10
CA LEU A 79 -4.39 2.33 8.54
C LEU A 79 -5.32 1.28 9.15
N ARG A 80 -5.68 0.26 8.36
CA ARG A 80 -6.61 -0.78 8.78
C ARG A 80 -6.55 -2.01 7.88
N THR A 81 -6.83 -3.18 8.43
CA THR A 81 -7.09 -4.39 7.64
C THR A 81 -8.43 -4.26 6.92
N VAL A 82 -8.43 -4.54 5.62
CA VAL A 82 -9.63 -4.40 4.74
C VAL A 82 -10.27 -5.76 4.49
N GLY A 83 -9.49 -6.85 4.56
CA GLY A 83 -10.02 -8.19 4.43
C GLY A 83 -9.11 -9.21 5.08
N GLU A 84 -9.67 -9.89 6.08
CA GLU A 84 -9.23 -11.22 6.49
C GLU A 84 -9.79 -12.17 5.43
N SER A 85 -8.92 -12.80 4.65
CA SER A 85 -9.33 -13.91 3.80
C SER A 85 -9.91 -14.98 4.74
N THR A 86 -11.23 -15.05 4.89
CA THR A 86 -11.89 -16.20 5.51
C THR A 86 -11.59 -17.40 4.61
N TYR A 87 -10.58 -18.18 4.99
CA TYR A 87 -10.22 -19.45 4.37
C TYR A 87 -10.39 -20.57 5.40
#